data_AF-A0A2B7ZM67-F1
#
_entry.id   AF-A0A2B7ZM67-F1
#
_cell.length_a   1.000
_cell.length_b   1.000
_cell.length_c   1.000
_cell.angle_alpha   90.00
_cell.angle_beta   90.00
_cell.angle_gamma   90.00
#
_symmetry.space_group_name_H-M   'P 1'
#
loop_
_entity.id
_entity.type
_entity.pdbx_description
1 polymer ?
#
loop_
_entity_poly.entity_id
_entity_poly.type
_entity_poly.pdbx_seq_one_letter_code
_entity_poly.pdbx_strand_id
1 'polypeptide(L)'
;MLSPMLSSLNLSRKFRLLASTLLFVLLVFYFLRNSDGAYEQARLKPLPNGHDQQVAAVVAGLRTSNTKWLRKTFPHWDLHIYIADDDSSQPRIPKNKGREAMVYLTYIIDHYDDYRNDAAILFLHADRDQWHNDDEKYDGKRMLQRFNTQHLVREGYVNMRCHPFPGCTTGLDLTITPTVNSSESATIASILQNIATLFPGSTQPPDEVAVGCCAQFGVTAGTIRQIPRKRYEELRQWLLDTPLSDQISGRVMEYMWHILFGKPARHCPDPQQCYCEVYGRCDLNCVNGDCGVYLYPFGTGRSWFNRIKDYIGI
;
A
#
# COMPACT_ATOMS: atom_id res chain seq x y z
N MET A 1 -10.52 -53.70 -63.41
CA MET A 1 -10.54 -53.80 -61.93
C MET A 1 -9.85 -52.58 -61.36
N LEU A 2 -10.52 -51.87 -60.47
CA LEU A 2 -10.13 -50.57 -59.90
C LEU A 2 -8.77 -50.63 -59.17
N SER A 3 -7.94 -49.61 -59.35
CA SER A 3 -6.81 -49.29 -58.47
C SER A 3 -6.86 -47.80 -58.12
N PRO A 4 -6.59 -47.39 -56.86
CA PRO A 4 -7.18 -46.19 -56.31
C PRO A 4 -6.30 -44.95 -56.49
N MET A 5 -6.88 -43.88 -57.02
CA MET A 5 -6.37 -42.51 -56.88
C MET A 5 -6.57 -42.02 -55.44
N LEU A 6 -5.75 -42.51 -54.51
CA LEU A 6 -5.73 -42.06 -53.11
C LEU A 6 -4.28 -41.92 -52.63
N SER A 7 -3.52 -40.96 -53.16
CA SER A 7 -2.21 -40.62 -52.55
C SER A 7 -1.83 -39.13 -52.62
N SER A 8 -2.19 -38.39 -53.67
CA SER A 8 -1.78 -36.98 -53.82
C SER A 8 -2.54 -36.01 -52.91
N LEU A 9 -3.86 -36.19 -52.76
CA LEU A 9 -4.71 -35.34 -51.91
C LEU A 9 -4.38 -35.48 -50.42
N ASN A 10 -4.13 -36.70 -49.95
CA ASN A 10 -3.79 -36.97 -48.55
C ASN A 10 -2.39 -36.44 -48.18
N LEU A 11 -1.42 -36.52 -49.11
CA LEU A 11 -0.09 -35.94 -48.92
C LEU A 11 -0.17 -34.42 -48.81
N SER A 12 -0.99 -33.76 -49.66
CA SER A 12 -1.20 -32.32 -49.60
C SER A 12 -1.87 -31.85 -48.29
N ARG A 13 -2.81 -32.65 -47.75
CA ARG A 13 -3.52 -32.34 -46.50
C ARG A 13 -2.61 -32.52 -45.28
N LYS A 14 -1.79 -33.58 -45.25
CA LYS A 14 -0.77 -33.80 -44.22
C LYS A 14 0.30 -32.70 -44.25
N PHE A 15 0.70 -32.26 -45.44
CA PHE A 15 1.66 -31.17 -45.60
C PHE A 15 1.10 -29.83 -45.10
N ARG A 16 -0.18 -29.53 -45.37
CA ARG A 16 -0.86 -28.34 -44.84
C ARG A 16 -0.97 -28.37 -43.30
N LEU A 17 -1.30 -29.52 -42.71
CA LEU A 17 -1.37 -29.71 -41.26
C LEU A 17 0.01 -29.57 -40.58
N LEU A 18 1.06 -30.12 -41.20
CA LEU A 18 2.43 -29.94 -40.72
C LEU A 18 2.86 -28.48 -40.81
N ALA A 19 2.60 -27.80 -41.93
CA ALA A 19 2.92 -26.39 -42.10
C ALA A 19 2.17 -25.49 -41.13
N SER A 20 0.87 -25.74 -40.88
CA SER A 20 0.09 -24.96 -39.91
C SER A 20 0.55 -25.20 -38.47
N THR A 21 0.93 -26.44 -38.13
CA THR A 21 1.46 -26.76 -36.79
C THR A 21 2.82 -26.09 -36.59
N LEU A 22 3.69 -26.12 -37.61
CA LEU A 22 5.00 -25.47 -37.55
C LEU A 22 4.84 -23.94 -37.40
N LEU A 23 3.90 -23.33 -38.15
CA LEU A 23 3.60 -21.91 -38.04
C LEU A 23 3.05 -21.54 -36.65
N PHE A 24 2.16 -22.36 -36.10
CA PHE A 24 1.62 -22.15 -34.75
C PHE A 24 2.71 -22.26 -33.69
N VAL A 25 3.58 -23.26 -33.77
CA VAL A 25 4.73 -23.41 -32.86
C VAL A 25 5.68 -22.21 -33.00
N LEU A 26 5.99 -21.77 -34.23
CA LEU A 26 6.81 -20.58 -34.46
C LEU A 26 6.17 -19.30 -33.92
N LEU A 27 4.84 -19.16 -34.05
CA LEU A 27 4.11 -18.03 -33.47
C LEU A 27 4.12 -18.09 -31.94
N VAL A 28 3.89 -19.26 -31.34
CA VAL A 28 3.99 -19.43 -29.88
C VAL A 28 5.41 -19.13 -29.39
N PHE A 29 6.45 -19.61 -30.07
CA PHE A 29 7.84 -19.26 -29.73
C PHE A 29 8.14 -17.77 -29.94
N TYR A 30 7.60 -17.15 -30.98
CA TYR A 30 7.73 -15.70 -31.20
C TYR A 30 7.05 -14.91 -30.09
N PHE A 31 5.83 -15.29 -29.69
CA PHE A 31 5.09 -14.63 -28.63
C PHE A 31 5.66 -14.93 -27.23
N LEU A 32 6.15 -16.14 -26.96
CA LEU A 32 6.86 -16.46 -25.71
C LEU A 32 8.18 -15.69 -25.63
N ARG A 33 8.97 -15.65 -26.70
CA ARG A 33 10.20 -14.85 -26.76
C ARG A 33 9.95 -13.35 -26.63
N ASN A 34 8.86 -12.83 -27.21
CA ASN A 34 8.47 -11.43 -27.04
C ASN A 34 7.78 -11.17 -25.68
N SER A 35 7.21 -12.18 -25.03
CA SER A 35 6.64 -12.08 -23.68
C SER A 35 7.73 -12.04 -22.62
N ASP A 36 8.84 -12.76 -22.84
CA ASP A 36 10.03 -12.70 -21.97
C ASP A 36 10.73 -11.33 -22.03
N GLY A 37 10.50 -10.55 -23.11
CA GLY A 37 11.01 -9.18 -23.28
C GLY A 37 10.26 -8.10 -22.49
N ALA A 38 9.17 -8.44 -21.77
CA ALA A 38 8.45 -7.48 -20.91
C ALA A 38 9.04 -7.40 -19.48
N TYR A 39 9.87 -8.37 -19.08
CA TYR A 39 10.54 -8.41 -17.77
C TYR A 39 12.06 -8.34 -17.88
N GLU A 40 12.58 -8.06 -19.08
CA GLU A 40 14.00 -7.77 -19.28
C GLU A 40 14.31 -6.38 -18.73
N GLN A 41 14.50 -6.36 -17.41
CA GLN A 41 15.24 -5.36 -16.67
C GLN A 41 14.81 -3.93 -17.03
N ALA A 42 13.72 -3.48 -16.40
CA ALA A 42 13.61 -2.09 -16.00
C ALA A 42 14.81 -1.76 -15.08
N ARG A 43 16.00 -1.63 -15.68
CA ARG A 43 17.13 -0.95 -15.09
C ARG A 43 16.62 0.49 -14.92
N LEU A 44 16.05 0.73 -13.75
CA LEU A 44 15.57 2.02 -13.28
C LEU A 44 16.55 3.07 -13.78
N LYS A 45 16.14 3.86 -14.78
CA LYS A 45 16.94 5.02 -15.18
C LYS A 45 17.10 5.86 -13.93
N PRO A 46 18.34 6.12 -13.46
CA PRO A 46 18.55 7.04 -12.36
C PRO A 46 17.85 8.35 -12.69
N LEU A 47 17.14 8.93 -11.72
CA LEU A 47 16.57 10.26 -11.90
C LEU A 47 17.70 11.25 -12.26
N PRO A 48 17.43 12.29 -13.06
CA PRO A 48 18.49 13.13 -13.66
C PRO A 48 19.32 13.96 -12.68
N ASN A 49 19.04 13.90 -11.37
CA ASN A 49 19.72 14.71 -10.36
C ASN A 49 20.43 13.80 -9.35
N GLY A 50 21.75 13.70 -9.48
CA GLY A 50 22.65 12.88 -8.65
C GLY A 50 22.87 13.43 -7.24
N HIS A 51 21.80 13.72 -6.50
CA HIS A 51 21.87 13.99 -5.06
C HIS A 51 21.24 12.84 -4.29
N ASP A 52 21.80 12.53 -3.11
CA ASP A 52 21.22 11.55 -2.20
C ASP A 52 19.77 11.91 -1.90
N GLN A 53 18.90 10.90 -1.94
CA GLN A 53 17.49 11.06 -1.69
C GLN A 53 17.26 11.53 -0.24
N GLN A 54 16.68 12.71 -0.06
CA GLN A 54 16.26 13.17 1.26
C GLN A 54 15.12 12.28 1.76
N VAL A 55 15.26 11.72 2.96
CA VAL A 55 14.25 10.87 3.61
C VAL A 55 13.94 11.42 4.99
N ALA A 56 12.66 11.64 5.25
CA ALA A 56 12.13 11.84 6.60
C ALA A 56 11.25 10.64 6.98
N ALA A 57 11.37 10.18 8.22
CA ALA A 57 10.49 9.15 8.77
C ALA A 57 9.70 9.72 9.94
N VAL A 58 8.38 9.63 9.81
CA VAL A 58 7.37 10.09 10.76
C VAL A 58 6.80 8.87 11.44
N VAL A 59 7.00 8.78 12.75
CA VAL A 59 6.77 7.55 13.49
C VAL A 59 5.73 7.81 14.56
N ALA A 60 4.60 7.13 14.45
CA ALA A 60 3.58 7.11 15.49
C ALA A 60 3.84 5.94 16.45
N GLY A 61 4.06 6.25 17.72
CA GLY A 61 4.29 5.25 18.77
C GLY A 61 3.56 5.56 20.06
N LEU A 62 3.65 4.62 21.00
CA LEU A 62 3.22 4.77 22.37
C LEU A 62 4.43 4.68 23.31
N ARG A 63 4.26 5.03 24.58
CA ARG A 63 5.32 4.89 25.60
C ARG A 63 5.86 3.47 25.72
N THR A 64 5.03 2.47 25.38
CA THR A 64 5.38 1.06 25.37
C THR A 64 6.13 0.62 24.11
N SER A 65 6.12 1.42 23.05
CA SER A 65 6.79 1.11 21.78
C SER A 65 8.30 1.32 21.86
N ASN A 66 9.04 0.59 21.03
CA ASN A 66 10.48 0.68 20.92
C ASN A 66 10.91 1.24 19.56
N THR A 67 11.30 2.52 19.53
CA THR A 67 11.78 3.21 18.32
C THR A 67 13.31 3.32 18.24
N LYS A 68 14.06 2.85 19.25
CA LYS A 68 15.52 3.03 19.34
C LYS A 68 16.29 2.42 18.16
N TRP A 69 15.70 1.42 17.52
CA TRP A 69 16.29 0.73 16.38
C TRP A 69 16.39 1.63 15.13
N LEU A 70 15.50 2.61 14.97
CA LEU A 70 15.46 3.48 13.79
C LEU A 70 16.72 4.33 13.69
N ARG A 71 17.07 5.06 14.75
CA ARG A 71 18.27 5.91 14.77
C ARG A 71 19.56 5.10 14.59
N LYS A 72 19.59 3.86 15.09
CA LYS A 72 20.73 2.95 14.91
C LYS A 72 20.83 2.42 13.47
N THR A 73 19.70 2.21 12.80
CA THR A 73 19.64 1.58 11.48
C THR A 73 19.73 2.60 10.35
N PHE A 74 19.12 3.77 10.53
CA PHE A 74 19.00 4.84 9.55
C PHE A 74 19.49 6.17 10.16
N PRO A 75 20.79 6.29 10.47
CA PRO A 75 21.34 7.48 11.14
C PRO A 75 21.26 8.76 10.29
N HIS A 76 21.07 8.63 8.97
CA HIS A 76 21.00 9.74 8.02
C HIS A 76 19.58 10.21 7.70
N TRP A 77 18.55 9.50 8.20
CA TRP A 77 17.16 9.93 8.00
C TRP A 77 16.82 11.04 8.99
N ASP A 78 15.98 11.97 8.56
CA ASP A 78 15.34 12.88 9.50
C ASP A 78 14.23 12.13 10.24
N LEU A 79 14.31 12.04 11.57
CA LEU A 79 13.45 11.18 12.37
C LEU A 79 12.53 12.02 13.25
N HIS A 80 11.23 11.93 12.97
CA HIS A 80 10.16 12.59 13.70
C HIS A 80 9.33 11.55 14.45
N ILE A 81 9.64 11.36 15.73
CA ILE A 81 9.04 10.30 16.55
C ILE A 81 8.04 10.93 17.53
N TYR A 82 6.76 10.63 17.36
CA TYR A 82 5.68 11.10 18.22
C TYR A 82 5.24 9.97 19.16
N ILE A 83 5.09 10.30 20.44
CA ILE A 83 4.56 9.39 21.45
C ILE A 83 3.15 9.84 21.82
N ALA A 84 2.14 9.21 21.23
CA ALA A 84 0.77 9.71 21.23
C ALA A 84 0.12 9.74 22.63
N ASP A 85 0.50 8.82 23.52
CA ASP A 85 0.03 8.74 24.91
C ASP A 85 0.97 9.44 25.92
N ASP A 86 1.84 10.33 25.44
CA ASP A 86 2.71 11.15 26.28
C ASP A 86 2.59 12.64 25.95
N ASP A 87 1.68 13.32 26.66
CA ASP A 87 1.46 14.76 26.56
C ASP A 87 2.69 15.61 26.91
N SER A 88 3.73 15.02 27.51
CA SER A 88 4.98 15.71 27.82
C SER A 88 6.02 15.61 26.70
N SER A 89 5.86 14.62 25.81
CA SER A 89 6.80 14.33 24.73
C SER A 89 6.85 15.45 23.69
N GLN A 90 7.99 15.56 23.00
CA GLN A 90 8.18 16.44 21.86
C GLN A 90 8.70 15.60 20.69
N PRO A 91 8.20 15.81 19.47
CA PRO A 91 7.12 16.74 19.07
C PRO A 91 5.73 16.34 19.61
N ARG A 92 4.84 17.33 19.77
CA ARG A 92 3.48 17.15 20.34
C ARG A 92 2.42 16.94 19.27
N ILE A 93 1.35 16.23 19.65
CA ILE A 93 0.07 16.21 18.95
C ILE A 93 -0.98 16.98 19.76
N PRO A 94 -2.05 17.52 19.14
CA PRO A 94 -3.08 18.27 19.88
C PRO A 94 -3.91 17.38 20.82
N LYS A 95 -4.10 16.09 20.48
CA LYS A 95 -4.84 15.11 21.30
C LYS A 95 -4.57 13.69 20.81
N ASN A 96 -4.47 12.72 21.70
CA ASN A 96 -4.48 11.30 21.31
C ASN A 96 -5.89 10.90 20.82
N LYS A 97 -6.13 11.00 19.50
CA LYS A 97 -7.42 10.78 18.84
C LYS A 97 -7.19 10.28 17.43
N GLY A 98 -7.90 9.25 16.98
CA GLY A 98 -7.76 8.75 15.59
C GLY A 98 -6.43 8.04 15.29
N ARG A 99 -5.77 7.48 16.31
CA ARG A 99 -4.52 6.69 16.20
C ARG A 99 -3.40 7.48 15.50
N GLU A 100 -2.64 6.82 14.60
CA GLU A 100 -1.53 7.42 13.85
C GLU A 100 -1.95 8.59 12.96
N ALA A 101 -3.24 8.68 12.58
CA ALA A 101 -3.71 9.74 11.70
C ALA A 101 -3.50 11.13 12.30
N MET A 102 -3.62 11.29 13.62
CA MET A 102 -3.34 12.58 14.28
C MET A 102 -1.86 12.96 14.17
N VAL A 103 -0.97 11.99 14.37
CA VAL A 103 0.48 12.18 14.23
C VAL A 103 0.80 12.61 12.80
N TYR A 104 0.27 11.87 11.82
CA TYR A 104 0.59 12.10 10.42
C TYR A 104 0.08 13.45 9.93
N LEU A 105 -1.17 13.82 10.26
CA LEU A 105 -1.73 15.13 9.93
C LEU A 105 -0.97 16.26 10.62
N THR A 106 -0.63 16.10 11.90
CA THR A 106 0.14 17.12 12.64
C THR A 106 1.50 17.35 11.99
N TYR A 107 2.23 16.28 11.69
CA TYR A 107 3.50 16.38 11.00
C TYR A 107 3.38 17.07 9.63
N ILE A 108 2.40 16.66 8.80
CA ILE A 108 2.20 17.26 7.47
C ILE A 108 1.94 18.76 7.58
N ILE A 109 1.14 19.20 8.55
CA ILE A 109 0.82 20.61 8.76
C ILE A 109 2.06 21.39 9.19
N ASP A 110 2.78 20.86 10.18
CA ASP A 110 3.91 21.56 10.80
C ASP A 110 5.15 21.63 9.88
N HIS A 111 5.32 20.63 9.00
CA HIS A 111 6.49 20.48 8.12
C HIS A 111 6.16 20.63 6.63
N TYR A 112 5.02 21.25 6.28
CA TYR A 112 4.49 21.31 4.92
C TYR A 112 5.48 21.92 3.91
N ASP A 113 6.29 22.90 4.32
CA ASP A 113 7.24 23.62 3.45
C ASP A 113 8.71 23.19 3.61
N ASP A 114 9.01 22.25 4.52
CA ASP A 114 10.38 22.02 4.99
C ASP A 114 11.28 21.26 3.99
N TYR A 115 10.67 20.50 3.09
CA TYR A 115 11.36 19.53 2.24
C TYR A 115 11.35 19.91 0.75
N ARG A 116 12.30 19.41 -0.04
CA ARG A 116 12.21 19.52 -1.51
C ARG A 116 11.09 18.63 -2.03
N ASN A 117 10.51 18.96 -3.19
CA ASN A 117 9.39 18.19 -3.75
C ASN A 117 9.70 16.69 -3.96
N ASP A 118 10.96 16.34 -4.21
CA ASP A 118 11.39 14.96 -4.39
C ASP A 118 11.68 14.22 -3.08
N ALA A 119 11.64 14.88 -1.91
CA ALA A 119 11.91 14.24 -0.63
C ALA A 119 10.87 13.14 -0.32
N ALA A 120 11.36 12.01 0.18
CA ALA A 120 10.56 10.87 0.59
C ALA A 120 10.15 11.02 2.06
N ILE A 121 8.86 11.09 2.34
CA ILE A 121 8.31 11.15 3.68
C ILE A 121 7.66 9.79 3.97
N LEU A 122 8.20 9.06 4.95
CA LEU A 122 7.78 7.71 5.30
C LEU A 122 6.97 7.77 6.60
N PHE A 123 5.71 7.37 6.54
CA PHE A 123 4.81 7.30 7.68
C PHE A 123 4.78 5.86 8.20
N LEU A 124 5.21 5.68 9.44
CA LEU A 124 5.60 4.39 10.02
C LEU A 124 4.97 4.18 11.40
N HIS A 125 4.76 2.92 11.75
CA HIS A 125 4.58 2.54 13.14
C HIS A 125 5.93 2.37 13.85
N ALA A 126 5.89 2.40 15.18
CA ALA A 126 7.10 2.50 16.01
C ALA A 126 7.95 1.23 16.12
N ASP A 127 7.32 0.07 16.29
CA ASP A 127 8.02 -1.16 16.63
C ASP A 127 8.71 -1.81 15.42
N ARG A 128 9.87 -2.42 15.67
CA ARG A 128 10.62 -3.10 14.61
C ARG A 128 9.91 -4.36 14.14
N ASP A 129 9.47 -5.20 15.07
CA ASP A 129 8.92 -6.52 14.80
C ASP A 129 7.41 -6.50 15.08
N GLN A 130 6.60 -6.21 14.06
CA GLN A 130 5.14 -6.06 14.19
C GLN A 130 4.38 -6.46 12.91
N TRP A 131 3.22 -7.08 13.07
CA TRP A 131 2.48 -7.69 11.96
C TRP A 131 2.06 -6.71 10.86
N HIS A 132 2.04 -5.41 11.16
CA HIS A 132 1.80 -4.38 10.15
C HIS A 132 2.93 -4.27 9.11
N ASN A 133 4.13 -4.78 9.39
CA ASN A 133 5.27 -4.80 8.46
C ASN A 133 5.16 -5.97 7.46
N ASP A 134 5.27 -5.66 6.17
CA ASP A 134 5.12 -6.62 5.08
C ASP A 134 6.44 -7.36 4.78
N ASP A 135 6.87 -8.19 5.73
CA ASP A 135 8.12 -8.94 5.71
C ASP A 135 7.96 -10.31 6.43
N GLU A 136 8.78 -11.31 6.08
CA GLU A 136 8.63 -12.72 6.52
C GLU A 136 8.67 -12.92 8.03
N LYS A 137 9.28 -11.99 8.76
CA LYS A 137 9.32 -12.02 10.22
C LYS A 137 8.84 -10.73 10.81
N TYR A 138 8.02 -9.99 10.07
CA TYR A 138 7.48 -8.71 10.49
C TYR A 138 8.56 -7.65 10.77
N ASP A 139 9.76 -7.81 10.19
CA ASP A 139 10.93 -7.00 10.52
C ASP A 139 10.96 -5.72 9.67
N GLY A 140 10.53 -4.62 10.27
CA GLY A 140 10.48 -3.29 9.68
C GLY A 140 11.85 -2.78 9.26
N LYS A 141 12.94 -3.23 9.90
CA LYS A 141 14.29 -2.89 9.42
C LYS A 141 14.56 -3.47 8.05
N ARG A 142 14.24 -4.76 7.81
CA ARG A 142 14.48 -5.38 6.50
C ARG A 142 13.58 -4.78 5.43
N MET A 143 12.31 -4.55 5.77
CA MET A 143 11.34 -3.87 4.92
C MET A 143 11.87 -2.51 4.46
N LEU A 144 12.28 -1.65 5.40
CA LEU A 144 12.75 -0.30 5.11
C LEU A 144 14.13 -0.25 4.43
N GLN A 145 15.03 -1.20 4.72
CA GLN A 145 16.31 -1.30 4.00
C GLN A 145 16.14 -1.66 2.51
N ARG A 146 15.04 -2.34 2.16
CA ARG A 146 14.71 -2.70 0.78
C ARG A 146 13.82 -1.67 0.09
N PHE A 147 13.24 -0.74 0.84
CA PHE A 147 12.26 0.21 0.31
C PHE A 147 12.86 1.10 -0.79
N ASN A 148 12.29 1.00 -1.99
CA ASN A 148 12.75 1.68 -3.17
C ASN A 148 12.25 3.12 -3.21
N THR A 149 13.02 4.03 -2.63
CA THR A 149 12.67 5.46 -2.62
C THR A 149 12.58 6.07 -4.02
N GLN A 150 13.31 5.55 -5.00
CA GLN A 150 13.20 6.01 -6.39
C GLN A 150 11.84 5.65 -7.01
N HIS A 151 11.28 4.49 -6.67
CA HIS A 151 9.91 4.14 -7.05
C HIS A 151 8.90 5.06 -6.37
N LEU A 152 9.07 5.35 -5.06
CA LEU A 152 8.24 6.34 -4.38
C LEU A 152 8.28 7.72 -5.06
N VAL A 153 9.46 8.22 -5.45
CA VAL A 153 9.56 9.53 -6.11
C VAL A 153 8.81 9.57 -7.44
N ARG A 154 8.82 8.47 -8.21
CA ARG A 154 8.05 8.39 -9.46
C ARG A 154 6.55 8.30 -9.22
N GLU A 155 6.14 7.52 -8.22
CA GLU A 155 4.72 7.28 -7.95
C GLU A 155 4.04 8.36 -7.12
N GLY A 156 4.81 9.16 -6.38
CA GLY A 156 4.30 10.17 -5.47
C GLY A 156 3.73 9.62 -4.16
N TYR A 157 3.10 8.44 -4.19
CA TYR A 157 2.58 7.69 -3.05
C TYR A 157 2.79 6.18 -3.25
N VAL A 158 3.23 5.48 -2.21
CA VAL A 158 3.42 4.03 -2.19
C VAL A 158 2.97 3.48 -0.84
N ASN A 159 2.01 2.55 -0.85
CA ASN A 159 1.68 1.77 0.35
C ASN A 159 2.78 0.73 0.60
N MET A 160 3.19 0.53 1.86
CA MET A 160 4.23 -0.43 2.23
C MET A 160 3.70 -1.88 2.34
N ARG A 161 2.39 -2.09 2.23
CA ARG A 161 1.73 -3.39 2.18
C ARG A 161 1.53 -3.82 0.72
N CYS A 162 2.31 -4.81 0.26
CA CYS A 162 2.11 -5.50 -1.01
C CYS A 162 1.22 -6.73 -0.88
N HIS A 163 1.23 -7.41 0.28
CA HIS A 163 0.32 -8.54 0.52
C HIS A 163 -1.15 -8.07 0.48
N PRO A 164 -2.06 -8.75 -0.25
CA PRO A 164 -3.42 -8.26 -0.48
C PRO A 164 -4.31 -8.27 0.77
N PHE A 165 -3.94 -9.03 1.79
CA PHE A 165 -4.70 -9.13 3.04
C PHE A 165 -3.99 -8.46 4.22
N PRO A 166 -4.71 -7.72 5.09
CA PRO A 166 -6.10 -7.28 4.94
C PRO A 166 -6.24 -6.05 4.02
N GLY A 167 -7.48 -5.78 3.60
CA GLY A 167 -7.83 -4.58 2.83
C GLY A 167 -8.09 -4.86 1.35
N CYS A 168 -7.05 -5.24 0.60
CA CYS A 168 -7.15 -5.47 -0.85
C CYS A 168 -7.83 -6.78 -1.27
N THR A 169 -8.17 -7.67 -0.33
CA THR A 169 -8.93 -8.89 -0.62
C THR A 169 -10.39 -8.61 -0.97
N THR A 170 -11.08 -7.81 -0.15
CA THR A 170 -12.51 -7.54 -0.29
C THR A 170 -12.82 -6.07 -0.51
N GLY A 171 -12.00 -5.14 0.01
CA GLY A 171 -12.35 -3.73 0.03
C GLY A 171 -13.53 -3.40 0.93
N LEU A 172 -13.94 -2.13 0.89
CA LEU A 172 -15.16 -1.61 1.49
C LEU A 172 -16.16 -1.29 0.38
N ASP A 173 -17.29 -1.99 0.36
CA ASP A 173 -18.44 -1.65 -0.49
C ASP A 173 -19.22 -0.48 0.14
N LEU A 174 -19.21 0.66 -0.54
CA LEU A 174 -19.90 1.89 -0.11
C LEU A 174 -21.27 2.06 -0.77
N THR A 175 -21.71 1.11 -1.61
CA THR A 175 -23.05 1.15 -2.23
C THR A 175 -24.14 0.62 -1.29
N ILE A 176 -23.75 -0.13 -0.25
CA ILE A 176 -24.67 -0.78 0.68
C ILE A 176 -24.43 -0.22 2.09
N THR A 177 -25.52 0.14 2.78
CA THR A 177 -25.44 0.40 4.23
C THR A 177 -25.40 -0.94 4.96
N PRO A 178 -24.32 -1.25 5.69
CA PRO A 178 -24.14 -2.55 6.29
C PRO A 178 -25.12 -2.76 7.46
N THR A 179 -25.66 -3.97 7.58
CA THR A 179 -26.62 -4.36 8.61
C THR A 179 -26.01 -5.15 9.77
N VAL A 180 -24.77 -5.64 9.59
CA VAL A 180 -24.05 -6.41 10.60
C VAL A 180 -23.24 -5.50 11.51
N ASN A 181 -23.17 -5.82 12.81
CA ASN A 181 -22.34 -5.07 13.75
C ASN A 181 -20.88 -5.57 13.70
N SER A 182 -20.05 -4.89 12.91
CA SER A 182 -18.62 -5.18 12.78
C SER A 182 -17.81 -3.87 12.70
N SER A 183 -16.49 -3.96 12.91
CA SER A 183 -15.60 -2.81 12.73
C SER A 183 -15.60 -2.29 11.28
N GLU A 184 -15.72 -3.20 10.32
CA GLU A 184 -15.84 -2.86 8.89
C GLU A 184 -17.14 -2.11 8.61
N SER A 185 -18.26 -2.61 9.12
CA SER A 185 -19.56 -1.96 8.98
C SER A 185 -19.58 -0.56 9.58
N ALA A 186 -18.98 -0.40 10.76
CA ALA A 186 -18.84 0.89 11.42
C ALA A 186 -17.96 1.85 10.59
N THR A 187 -16.93 1.34 9.91
CA THR A 187 -16.07 2.13 9.01
C THR A 187 -16.84 2.59 7.78
N ILE A 188 -17.55 1.68 7.10
CA ILE A 188 -18.40 2.00 5.94
C ILE A 188 -19.44 3.06 6.32
N ALA A 189 -20.21 2.83 7.40
CA ALA A 189 -21.21 3.77 7.88
C ALA A 189 -20.59 5.14 8.20
N SER A 190 -19.39 5.17 8.79
CA SER A 190 -18.68 6.41 9.09
C SER A 190 -18.24 7.16 7.84
N ILE A 191 -17.76 6.47 6.80
CA ILE A 191 -17.44 7.08 5.52
C ILE A 191 -18.70 7.70 4.90
N LEU A 192 -19.80 6.93 4.83
CA LEU A 192 -21.07 7.38 4.27
C LEU A 192 -21.65 8.59 5.01
N GLN A 193 -21.52 8.65 6.33
CA GLN A 193 -21.99 9.78 7.14
C GLN A 193 -21.11 11.03 7.00
N ASN A 194 -19.88 10.90 6.49
CA ASN A 194 -18.89 11.98 6.42
C ASN A 194 -18.45 12.30 4.98
N ILE A 195 -19.24 11.96 3.95
CA ILE A 195 -18.90 12.16 2.52
C ILE A 195 -18.42 13.58 2.23
N ALA A 196 -19.15 14.61 2.70
CA ALA A 196 -18.79 16.00 2.43
C ALA A 196 -17.41 16.38 2.99
N THR A 197 -17.02 15.79 4.11
CA THR A 197 -15.71 16.00 4.72
C THR A 197 -14.64 15.20 4.02
N LEU A 198 -14.90 13.94 3.66
CA LEU A 198 -13.88 13.03 3.12
C LEU A 198 -13.64 13.24 1.61
N PHE A 199 -14.70 13.57 0.86
CA PHE A 199 -14.71 13.76 -0.59
C PHE A 199 -15.24 15.16 -0.94
N PRO A 200 -14.48 16.23 -0.64
CA PRO A 200 -14.94 17.60 -0.86
C PRO A 200 -15.23 17.82 -2.36
N GLY A 201 -16.38 18.42 -2.64
CA GLY A 201 -16.85 18.67 -4.01
C GLY A 201 -17.58 17.48 -4.66
N SER A 202 -17.73 16.35 -3.97
CA SER A 202 -18.59 15.24 -4.40
C SER A 202 -19.78 15.07 -3.46
N THR A 203 -20.94 14.75 -4.03
CA THR A 203 -22.14 14.37 -3.26
C THR A 203 -22.24 12.86 -3.05
N GLN A 204 -21.41 12.07 -3.74
CA GLN A 204 -21.36 10.62 -3.63
C GLN A 204 -19.93 10.14 -3.41
N PRO A 205 -19.71 9.14 -2.54
CA PRO A 205 -18.41 8.48 -2.44
C PRO A 205 -18.20 7.59 -3.69
N PRO A 206 -16.97 7.09 -3.93
CA PRO A 206 -16.79 5.96 -4.85
C PRO A 206 -17.59 4.74 -4.38
N ASP A 207 -17.99 3.88 -5.31
CA ASP A 207 -18.74 2.64 -5.00
C ASP A 207 -17.95 1.70 -4.07
N GLU A 208 -16.62 1.70 -4.19
CA GLU A 208 -15.72 0.88 -3.39
C GLU A 208 -14.45 1.65 -3.01
N VAL A 209 -13.91 1.36 -1.82
CA VAL A 209 -12.56 1.77 -1.42
C VAL A 209 -11.76 0.55 -0.97
N ALA A 210 -10.55 0.37 -1.50
CA ALA A 210 -9.67 -0.71 -1.09
C ALA A 210 -8.20 -0.31 -1.18
N VAL A 211 -7.43 -0.67 -0.16
CA VAL A 211 -5.98 -0.43 -0.08
C VAL A 211 -5.37 -1.46 0.85
N GLY A 212 -4.08 -1.76 0.68
CA GLY A 212 -3.33 -2.57 1.64
C GLY A 212 -3.38 -1.91 3.03
N CYS A 213 -3.58 -2.73 4.07
CA CYS A 213 -3.79 -2.24 5.42
C CYS A 213 -2.66 -1.38 5.99
N CYS A 214 -2.97 -0.89 7.19
CA CYS A 214 -2.05 -0.61 8.28
C CYS A 214 -1.38 0.76 8.22
N ALA A 215 -1.85 1.68 7.37
CA ALA A 215 -1.41 3.09 7.35
C ALA A 215 0.13 3.28 7.39
N GLN A 216 0.89 2.36 6.80
CA GLN A 216 2.33 2.51 6.57
C GLN A 216 2.55 2.78 5.08
N PHE A 217 3.03 3.97 4.76
CA PHE A 217 3.17 4.42 3.39
C PHE A 217 4.30 5.43 3.25
N GLY A 218 4.84 5.52 2.05
CA GLY A 218 5.68 6.63 1.61
C GLY A 218 4.86 7.60 0.78
N VAL A 219 5.15 8.89 0.92
CA VAL A 219 4.63 9.95 0.04
C VAL A 219 5.74 10.96 -0.21
N THR A 220 5.77 11.57 -1.39
CA THR A 220 6.72 12.67 -1.65
C THR A 220 6.21 13.97 -1.06
N ALA A 221 7.11 14.86 -0.62
CA ALA A 221 6.72 16.19 -0.18
C ALA A 221 6.02 16.98 -1.31
N GLY A 222 6.40 16.75 -2.57
CA GLY A 222 5.71 17.32 -3.74
C GLY A 222 4.26 16.84 -3.85
N THR A 223 3.99 15.56 -3.63
CA THR A 223 2.63 15.00 -3.60
C THR A 223 1.81 15.56 -2.45
N ILE A 224 2.38 15.70 -1.25
CA ILE A 224 1.72 16.38 -0.13
C ILE A 224 1.29 17.80 -0.54
N ARG A 225 2.16 18.55 -1.24
CA ARG A 225 1.86 19.94 -1.65
C ARG A 225 0.86 20.10 -2.79
N GLN A 226 0.49 19.01 -3.47
CA GLN A 226 -0.62 19.05 -4.42
C GLN A 226 -1.96 19.32 -3.71
N ILE A 227 -2.03 19.01 -2.41
CA ILE A 227 -3.18 19.29 -1.55
C ILE A 227 -2.86 20.52 -0.69
N PRO A 228 -3.71 21.56 -0.67
CA PRO A 228 -3.47 22.74 0.16
C PRO A 228 -3.34 22.39 1.64
N ARG A 229 -2.45 23.06 2.38
CA ARG A 229 -2.27 22.87 3.84
C ARG A 229 -3.60 22.85 4.61
N LYS A 230 -4.50 23.77 4.26
CA LYS A 230 -5.84 23.89 4.84
C LYS A 230 -6.63 22.57 4.84
N ARG A 231 -6.48 21.75 3.81
CA ARG A 231 -7.19 20.46 3.72
C ARG A 231 -6.74 19.49 4.81
N TYR A 232 -5.45 19.48 5.15
CA TYR A 232 -4.93 18.67 6.26
C TYR A 232 -5.41 19.22 7.61
N GLU A 233 -5.49 20.55 7.75
CA GLU A 233 -6.05 21.20 8.94
C GLU A 233 -7.53 20.83 9.14
N GLU A 234 -8.33 20.85 8.08
CA GLU A 234 -9.75 20.43 8.09
C GLU A 234 -9.90 18.95 8.49
N LEU A 235 -9.08 18.06 7.95
CA LEU A 235 -9.09 16.64 8.33
C LEU A 235 -8.66 16.43 9.79
N ARG A 236 -7.68 17.19 10.27
CA ARG A 236 -7.24 17.14 11.68
C ARG A 236 -8.34 17.66 12.60
N GLN A 237 -9.02 18.73 12.20
CA GLN A 237 -10.14 19.28 12.95
C GLN A 237 -11.31 18.29 12.98
N TRP A 238 -11.62 17.64 11.85
CA TRP A 238 -12.63 16.58 11.82
C TRP A 238 -12.29 15.43 12.78
N LEU A 239 -11.04 14.99 12.85
CA LEU A 239 -10.62 13.97 13.83
C LEU A 239 -10.87 14.42 15.28
N LEU A 240 -10.60 15.70 15.60
CA LEU A 240 -10.80 16.25 16.94
C LEU A 240 -12.28 16.34 17.32
N ASP A 241 -13.13 16.74 16.37
CA ASP A 241 -14.54 17.05 16.60
C ASP A 241 -15.47 15.85 16.48
N THR A 242 -15.07 14.82 15.72
CA THR A 242 -15.91 13.67 15.45
C THR A 242 -16.23 12.87 16.73
N PRO A 243 -17.49 12.46 16.94
CA PRO A 243 -17.85 11.60 18.07
C PRO A 243 -17.38 10.15 17.89
N LEU A 244 -16.84 9.80 16.72
CA LEU A 244 -16.35 8.46 16.42
C LEU A 244 -15.19 8.07 17.36
N SER A 245 -15.11 6.80 17.73
CA SER A 245 -13.99 6.27 18.50
C SER A 245 -12.66 6.42 17.74
N ASP A 246 -11.54 6.35 18.45
CA ASP A 246 -10.20 6.47 17.84
C ASP A 246 -9.94 5.38 16.81
N GLN A 247 -10.39 4.17 17.09
CA GLN A 247 -10.27 3.06 16.18
C GLN A 247 -11.04 3.30 14.87
N ILE A 248 -12.30 3.75 14.94
CA ILE A 248 -13.12 3.95 13.74
C ILE A 248 -12.63 5.15 12.94
N SER A 249 -12.40 6.29 13.60
CA SER A 249 -11.90 7.50 12.91
C SER A 249 -10.50 7.30 12.33
N GLY A 250 -9.61 6.57 13.01
CA GLY A 250 -8.30 6.19 12.47
C GLY A 250 -8.42 5.27 11.26
N ARG A 251 -9.28 4.24 11.32
CA ARG A 251 -9.52 3.33 10.20
C ARG A 251 -10.17 4.02 8.99
N VAL A 252 -11.05 5.01 9.21
CA VAL A 252 -11.54 5.86 8.12
C VAL A 252 -10.36 6.55 7.44
N MET A 253 -9.46 7.18 8.19
CA MET A 253 -8.27 7.83 7.62
C MET A 253 -7.33 6.85 6.90
N GLU A 254 -7.15 5.63 7.42
CA GLU A 254 -6.37 4.57 6.77
C GLU A 254 -6.82 4.33 5.33
N TYR A 255 -8.14 4.26 5.10
CA TYR A 255 -8.71 4.11 3.75
C TYR A 255 -8.69 5.39 2.91
N MET A 256 -8.41 6.56 3.49
CA MET A 256 -8.42 7.83 2.75
C MET A 256 -7.04 8.28 2.28
N TRP A 257 -5.93 7.78 2.86
CA TRP A 257 -4.59 8.28 2.56
C TRP A 257 -4.24 8.23 1.08
N HIS A 258 -4.43 7.08 0.43
CA HIS A 258 -4.09 6.92 -0.99
C HIS A 258 -4.95 7.82 -1.88
N ILE A 259 -6.24 7.98 -1.56
CA ILE A 259 -7.16 8.88 -2.28
C ILE A 259 -6.73 10.33 -2.11
N LEU A 260 -6.40 10.73 -0.87
CA LEU A 260 -5.92 12.07 -0.55
C LEU A 260 -4.68 12.40 -1.40
N PHE A 261 -3.78 11.43 -1.60
CA PHE A 261 -2.57 11.56 -2.41
C PHE A 261 -2.76 11.18 -3.89
N GLY A 262 -3.99 11.24 -4.40
CA GLY A 262 -4.29 11.19 -5.83
C GLY A 262 -4.32 9.79 -6.46
N LYS A 263 -4.34 8.72 -5.65
CA LYS A 263 -4.52 7.35 -6.15
C LYS A 263 -6.02 6.99 -6.26
N PRO A 264 -6.40 6.01 -7.11
CA PRO A 264 -7.78 5.58 -7.25
C PRO A 264 -8.36 5.00 -5.96
N ALA A 265 -9.69 5.04 -5.79
CA ALA A 265 -10.36 4.52 -4.60
C ALA A 265 -10.01 3.06 -4.29
N ARG A 266 -9.83 2.23 -5.33
CA ARG A 266 -9.17 0.92 -5.25
C ARG A 266 -7.70 1.05 -5.67
N HIS A 267 -6.78 0.98 -4.71
CA HIS A 267 -5.34 0.99 -4.93
C HIS A 267 -4.71 -0.31 -4.40
N CYS A 268 -4.83 -1.36 -5.22
CA CYS A 268 -4.40 -2.72 -4.93
C CYS A 268 -3.56 -3.26 -6.09
N PRO A 269 -2.25 -2.94 -6.16
CA PRO A 269 -1.38 -3.43 -7.22
C PRO A 269 -1.24 -4.95 -7.15
N ASP A 270 -0.82 -5.56 -8.25
CA ASP A 270 -0.44 -6.98 -8.25
C ASP A 270 0.69 -7.22 -7.23
N PRO A 271 0.57 -8.22 -6.33
CA PRO A 271 1.57 -8.44 -5.29
C PRO A 271 2.98 -8.73 -5.83
N GLN A 272 3.12 -9.47 -6.93
CA GLN A 272 4.43 -9.77 -7.52
C GLN A 272 5.09 -8.49 -8.03
N GLN A 273 4.32 -7.68 -8.77
CA GLN A 273 4.79 -6.37 -9.23
C GLN A 273 5.15 -5.46 -8.05
N CYS A 274 4.28 -5.38 -7.04
CA CYS A 274 4.50 -4.54 -5.86
C CYS A 274 5.80 -4.90 -5.14
N TYR A 275 6.03 -6.18 -4.84
CA TYR A 275 7.27 -6.59 -4.16
C TYR A 275 8.53 -6.34 -5.01
N CYS A 276 8.45 -6.47 -6.33
CA CYS A 276 9.54 -6.10 -7.23
C CYS A 276 9.83 -4.60 -7.19
N GLU A 277 8.81 -3.76 -7.34
CA GLU A 277 8.96 -2.32 -7.47
C GLU A 277 9.29 -1.63 -6.14
N VAL A 278 8.59 -2.00 -5.07
CA VAL A 278 8.71 -1.40 -3.74
C VAL A 278 9.92 -1.96 -2.98
N TYR A 279 10.22 -3.25 -3.13
CA TYR A 279 11.24 -3.95 -2.31
C TYR A 279 12.38 -4.60 -3.10
N GLY A 280 12.40 -4.48 -4.43
CA GLY A 280 13.43 -5.09 -5.28
C GLY A 280 13.37 -6.60 -5.35
N ARG A 281 12.24 -7.22 -4.97
CA ARG A 281 12.08 -8.69 -4.90
C ARG A 281 11.35 -9.24 -6.12
N CYS A 282 12.01 -9.18 -7.27
CA CYS A 282 11.39 -9.50 -8.56
C CYS A 282 11.27 -11.00 -8.85
N ASP A 283 12.04 -11.84 -8.16
CA ASP A 283 12.07 -13.30 -8.37
C ASP A 283 11.02 -14.06 -7.54
N LEU A 284 10.08 -13.35 -6.91
CA LEU A 284 9.00 -13.98 -6.15
C LEU A 284 8.00 -14.63 -7.09
N ASN A 285 7.53 -15.82 -6.73
CA ASN A 285 6.43 -16.48 -7.40
C ASN A 285 5.17 -16.35 -6.55
N CYS A 286 4.21 -15.55 -7.01
CA CYS A 286 2.99 -15.28 -6.25
C CYS A 286 1.83 -16.13 -6.79
N VAL A 287 1.16 -16.85 -5.89
CA VAL A 287 0.01 -17.70 -6.23
C VAL A 287 -1.23 -17.12 -5.54
N ASN A 288 -2.22 -16.71 -6.33
CA ASN A 288 -3.44 -16.04 -5.82
C ASN A 288 -3.13 -14.80 -4.94
N GLY A 289 -2.08 -14.06 -5.29
CA GLY A 289 -1.64 -12.88 -4.57
C GLY A 289 -0.80 -13.13 -3.31
N ASP A 290 -0.59 -14.39 -2.90
CA ASP A 290 0.36 -14.74 -1.84
C ASP A 290 1.73 -15.05 -2.45
N CYS A 291 2.75 -14.29 -2.04
CA CYS A 291 4.14 -14.41 -2.49
C CYS A 291 5.04 -15.14 -1.47
N GLY A 292 4.48 -15.67 -0.38
CA GLY A 292 5.24 -16.30 0.70
C GLY A 292 6.08 -15.32 1.54
N VAL A 293 5.85 -14.01 1.39
CA VAL A 293 6.61 -12.96 2.08
C VAL A 293 5.94 -12.54 3.38
N TYR A 294 4.62 -12.54 3.45
CA TYR A 294 3.89 -12.12 4.63
C TYR A 294 2.93 -13.23 5.06
N LEU A 295 2.83 -13.44 6.36
CA LEU A 295 1.85 -14.35 6.94
C LEU A 295 0.93 -13.54 7.84
N TYR A 296 -0.39 -13.63 7.68
CA TYR A 296 -1.29 -12.96 8.61
C TYR A 296 -1.35 -13.75 9.94
N PRO A 297 -1.07 -13.12 11.10
CA PRO A 297 -0.94 -13.85 12.36
C PRO A 297 -2.28 -14.36 12.93
N PHE A 298 -3.42 -13.87 12.44
CA PHE A 298 -4.74 -14.10 13.04
C PHE A 298 -5.69 -14.98 12.20
N GLY A 299 -5.17 -15.71 11.19
CA GLY A 299 -5.95 -16.65 10.37
C GLY A 299 -6.68 -17.75 11.17
N THR A 300 -7.78 -18.25 10.62
CA THR A 300 -8.72 -19.21 11.25
C THR A 300 -8.00 -20.39 11.92
N GLY A 301 -8.02 -20.42 13.26
CA GLY A 301 -7.51 -21.57 14.03
C GLY A 301 -6.50 -21.25 15.13
N ARG A 302 -6.18 -19.98 15.44
CA ARG A 302 -5.38 -19.66 16.64
C ARG A 302 -6.04 -18.62 17.52
N SER A 303 -6.48 -19.08 18.69
CA SER A 303 -6.69 -18.39 19.97
C SER A 303 -7.62 -17.16 20.02
N TRP A 304 -8.53 -17.15 21.00
CA TRP A 304 -9.39 -16.01 21.37
C TRP A 304 -8.63 -14.68 21.57
N PHE A 305 -7.37 -14.74 22.00
CA PHE A 305 -6.51 -13.56 22.16
C PHE A 305 -6.18 -12.85 20.83
N ASN A 306 -6.18 -13.56 19.72
CA ASN A 306 -5.91 -12.99 18.40
C ASN A 306 -7.09 -12.15 17.89
N ARG A 307 -8.32 -12.60 18.14
CA ARG A 307 -9.55 -11.82 17.87
C ARG A 307 -9.61 -10.53 18.70
N ILE A 308 -9.00 -10.54 19.89
CA ILE A 308 -8.88 -9.35 20.73
C ILE A 308 -7.87 -8.37 20.15
N LYS A 309 -6.74 -8.83 19.59
CA LYS A 309 -5.79 -7.93 18.91
C LYS A 309 -6.37 -7.31 17.64
N ASP A 310 -7.06 -8.13 16.83
CA ASP A 310 -7.86 -7.64 15.70
C ASP A 310 -8.92 -6.60 16.15
N TYR A 311 -9.57 -6.84 17.29
CA TYR A 311 -10.56 -5.92 17.85
C TYR A 311 -9.94 -4.65 18.46
N ILE A 312 -8.71 -4.71 18.98
CA ILE A 312 -8.06 -3.55 19.61
C ILE A 312 -7.25 -2.73 18.58
N GLY A 313 -6.95 -3.29 17.40
CA GLY A 313 -6.11 -2.62 16.40
C GLY A 313 -4.69 -2.38 16.94
N ILE A 314 -4.14 -3.38 17.63
CA ILE A 314 -2.73 -3.49 18.03
C ILE A 314 -2.09 -4.58 17.17
#